data_AF-A0AA39HME8-F1
#
_entry.id   AF-A0AA39HME8-F1
#
_cell.length_a   1.000
_cell.length_b   1.000
_cell.length_c   1.000
_cell.angle_alpha   90.00
_cell.angle_beta   90.00
_cell.angle_gamma   90.00
#
_symmetry.space_group_name_H-M   'P 1'
#
loop_
_entity.id
_entity.type
_entity.pdbx_description
1 polymer ?
#
loop_
_entity_poly.entity_id
_entity_poly.type
_entity_poly.pdbx_seq_one_letter_code
_entity_poly.pdbx_strand_id
1 'polypeptide(L)'
;MSSAQNSLNYDVHRVKNHMKWEHKNKGNLEPISQESECRDEINDLNESLGYYILLLSSFLEFFASFGYLYFSALTIFLAYVGYAKPLLFPVLTKTRNVVFMFAFGHIWASIAVVTLFPRNIPVVFLGMSADIDFSSVMIVQVFIVIFLYMAMVVLFVLTIVKMRQHAVNVIGNASVSAVHRRVLKSMLIYCTLPNVFAGIALPTYIYSTILEVNGFTRPSHWANTAEMRAWKSTDYLSRPFAGLSYSTGNIRLLANVFTALIAFHDYRVAMKKGLRRIVVPILNAMKISKHNTSIVTFYVDPLFHIPSSRTHVRDARCG
;
A
#
# COMPACT_ATOMS: atom_id res chain seq x y z
N MET A 1 -13.09 -18.84 -3.84
CA MET A 1 -13.46 -17.84 -4.85
C MET A 1 -14.97 -17.49 -4.86
N SER A 2 -15.83 -18.04 -4.00
CA SER A 2 -17.29 -17.85 -4.10
C SER A 2 -17.90 -16.67 -3.34
N SER A 3 -17.18 -15.99 -2.43
CA SER A 3 -17.81 -14.92 -1.62
C SER A 3 -17.71 -13.51 -2.21
N ALA A 4 -16.73 -13.25 -3.10
CA ALA A 4 -16.58 -11.96 -3.77
C ALA A 4 -17.45 -11.81 -5.03
N GLN A 5 -17.87 -12.93 -5.64
CA GLN A 5 -18.83 -12.90 -6.77
C GLN A 5 -20.24 -12.47 -6.32
N ASN A 6 -20.63 -12.77 -5.07
CA ASN A 6 -21.98 -12.42 -4.58
C ASN A 6 -22.17 -10.92 -4.29
N SER A 7 -21.10 -10.14 -4.08
CA SER A 7 -21.19 -8.69 -3.85
C SER A 7 -21.08 -7.84 -5.11
N LEU A 8 -20.73 -8.44 -6.24
CA LEU A 8 -20.61 -7.79 -7.55
C LEU A 8 -21.83 -8.04 -8.45
N ASN A 9 -22.87 -8.67 -7.90
CA ASN A 9 -24.14 -8.84 -8.58
C ASN A 9 -24.80 -7.45 -8.68
N TYR A 10 -24.47 -6.73 -9.75
CA TYR A 10 -25.08 -5.47 -10.13
C TYR A 10 -26.58 -5.69 -10.08
N ASP A 11 -27.25 -5.04 -9.11
CA ASP A 11 -28.61 -5.36 -8.69
C ASP A 11 -29.53 -5.45 -9.91
N VAL A 12 -29.87 -6.68 -10.30
CA VAL A 12 -30.69 -6.98 -11.48
C VAL A 12 -32.03 -6.23 -11.38
N HIS A 13 -32.51 -5.97 -10.15
CA HIS A 13 -33.70 -5.15 -9.92
C HIS A 13 -33.49 -3.68 -10.30
N ARG A 14 -32.29 -3.12 -10.12
CA ARG A 14 -31.97 -1.74 -10.48
C ARG A 14 -31.90 -1.57 -12.00
N VAL A 15 -31.30 -2.51 -12.72
CA VAL A 15 -31.28 -2.53 -14.18
C VAL A 15 -32.71 -2.69 -14.74
N LYS A 16 -33.49 -3.60 -14.15
CA LYS A 16 -34.91 -3.81 -14.49
C LYS A 16 -35.75 -2.54 -14.32
N ASN A 17 -35.49 -1.77 -13.27
CA ASN A 17 -36.19 -0.50 -13.02
C ASN A 17 -35.75 0.61 -13.97
N HIS A 18 -34.48 0.63 -14.39
CA HIS A 18 -33.97 1.62 -15.35
C HIS A 18 -34.52 1.38 -16.76
N MET A 19 -34.54 0.14 -17.25
CA MET A 19 -35.15 -0.20 -18.55
C MET A 19 -36.66 0.11 -18.57
N LYS A 20 -37.39 -0.25 -17.49
CA LYS A 20 -38.81 0.13 -17.35
C LYS A 20 -39.03 1.64 -17.38
N TRP A 21 -38.07 2.42 -16.87
CA TRP A 21 -38.15 3.87 -16.86
C TRP A 21 -37.91 4.48 -18.26
N GLU A 22 -36.90 4.02 -19.00
CA GLU A 22 -36.62 4.53 -20.36
C GLU A 22 -37.75 4.24 -21.36
N HIS A 23 -38.41 3.10 -21.22
CA HIS A 23 -39.48 2.68 -22.13
C HIS A 23 -40.88 3.15 -21.71
N LYS A 24 -41.00 3.89 -20.59
CA LYS A 24 -42.30 4.31 -20.02
C LYS A 24 -43.14 5.18 -20.97
N ASN A 25 -42.51 5.89 -21.92
CA ASN A 25 -43.19 6.79 -22.86
C ASN A 25 -43.43 6.19 -24.24
N LYS A 26 -42.94 4.97 -24.52
CA LYS A 26 -43.19 4.28 -25.79
C LYS A 26 -44.45 3.43 -25.64
N GLY A 27 -45.60 4.03 -25.94
CA GLY A 27 -46.91 3.38 -25.79
C GLY A 27 -47.02 2.08 -26.60
N ASN A 28 -47.55 1.03 -25.97
CA ASN A 28 -48.00 -0.25 -26.54
C ASN A 28 -46.94 -1.28 -26.96
N LEU A 29 -45.73 -1.26 -26.37
CA LEU A 29 -44.87 -2.46 -26.40
C LEU A 29 -45.29 -3.39 -25.25
N GLU A 30 -45.83 -4.57 -25.58
CA GLU A 30 -45.93 -5.67 -24.62
C GLU A 30 -44.53 -5.95 -24.05
N PRO A 31 -44.39 -6.20 -22.73
CA PRO A 31 -43.11 -6.55 -22.11
C PRO A 31 -42.72 -7.99 -22.49
N ILE A 32 -42.47 -8.23 -23.78
CA ILE A 32 -41.99 -9.49 -24.32
C ILE A 32 -40.49 -9.57 -24.06
N SER A 33 -40.12 -10.52 -23.19
CA SER A 33 -38.87 -11.31 -23.08
C SER A 33 -37.50 -10.77 -23.53
N GLN A 34 -37.28 -9.46 -23.68
CA GLN A 34 -35.93 -8.91 -23.89
C GLN A 34 -34.99 -9.14 -22.70
N GLU A 35 -35.52 -9.65 -21.58
CA GLU A 35 -34.72 -10.06 -20.41
C GLU A 35 -33.78 -11.23 -20.73
N SER A 36 -34.10 -12.10 -21.71
CA SER A 36 -33.15 -13.12 -22.18
C SER A 36 -32.13 -12.56 -23.17
N GLU A 37 -32.53 -11.60 -24.01
CA GLU A 37 -31.69 -11.00 -25.05
C GLU A 37 -30.63 -10.06 -24.43
N CYS A 38 -31.02 -9.27 -23.42
CA CYS A 38 -30.09 -8.44 -22.65
C CYS A 38 -29.32 -9.21 -21.57
N ARG A 39 -29.64 -10.49 -21.30
CA ARG A 39 -28.98 -11.25 -20.24
C ARG A 39 -27.51 -11.49 -20.53
N ASP A 40 -27.23 -11.85 -21.78
CA ASP A 40 -25.88 -12.17 -22.22
C ASP A 40 -25.03 -10.89 -22.27
N GLU A 41 -25.58 -9.77 -22.76
CA GLU A 41 -24.90 -8.47 -22.69
C GLU A 41 -24.62 -8.00 -21.25
N ILE A 42 -25.57 -8.17 -20.33
CA ILE A 42 -25.38 -7.83 -18.91
C ILE A 42 -24.33 -8.74 -18.27
N ASN A 43 -24.33 -10.04 -18.60
CA ASN A 43 -23.33 -10.98 -18.11
C ASN A 43 -21.94 -10.63 -18.63
N ASP A 44 -21.81 -10.33 -19.93
CA ASP A 44 -20.55 -9.89 -20.55
C ASP A 44 -20.05 -8.58 -19.93
N LEU A 45 -20.95 -7.62 -19.68
CA LEU A 45 -20.62 -6.36 -19.04
C LEU A 45 -20.17 -6.57 -17.58
N ASN A 46 -20.83 -7.45 -16.84
CA ASN A 46 -20.47 -7.79 -15.47
C ASN A 46 -19.14 -8.54 -15.39
N GLU A 47 -18.88 -9.45 -16.33
CA GLU A 47 -17.62 -10.17 -16.44
C GLU A 47 -16.47 -9.21 -16.77
N SER A 48 -16.69 -8.31 -17.74
CA SER A 48 -15.76 -7.24 -18.11
C SER A 48 -15.48 -6.30 -16.93
N LEU A 49 -16.53 -5.81 -16.25
CA LEU A 49 -16.38 -4.92 -15.09
C LEU A 49 -15.65 -5.60 -13.93
N GLY A 50 -16.01 -6.85 -13.61
CA GLY A 50 -15.35 -7.63 -12.58
C GLY A 50 -13.86 -7.83 -12.88
N TYR A 51 -13.53 -8.08 -14.15
CA TYR A 51 -12.17 -8.18 -14.62
C TYR A 51 -11.37 -6.87 -14.46
N TYR A 52 -11.94 -5.72 -14.85
CA TYR A 52 -11.30 -4.42 -14.64
C TYR A 52 -11.08 -4.08 -13.16
N ILE A 53 -12.04 -4.43 -12.28
CA ILE A 53 -11.92 -4.21 -10.84
C ILE A 53 -10.76 -5.05 -10.26
N LEU A 54 -10.69 -6.33 -10.63
CA LEU A 54 -9.59 -7.21 -10.20
C LEU A 54 -8.24 -6.69 -10.68
N LEU A 55 -8.18 -6.19 -11.90
CA LEU A 55 -6.97 -5.64 -12.49
C LEU A 55 -6.54 -4.33 -11.82
N LEU A 56 -7.47 -3.40 -11.56
CA LEU A 56 -7.21 -2.17 -10.82
C LEU A 56 -6.76 -2.47 -9.38
N SER A 57 -7.43 -3.42 -8.71
CA SER A 57 -7.04 -3.85 -7.36
C SER A 57 -5.61 -4.40 -7.36
N SER A 58 -5.28 -5.25 -8.33
CA SER A 58 -3.93 -5.79 -8.49
C SER A 58 -2.90 -4.68 -8.74
N PHE A 59 -3.21 -3.74 -9.66
CA PHE A 59 -2.36 -2.59 -9.93
C PHE A 59 -2.09 -1.78 -8.66
N LEU A 60 -3.13 -1.45 -7.90
CA LEU A 60 -3.01 -0.66 -6.67
C LEU A 60 -2.20 -1.39 -5.58
N GLU A 61 -2.38 -2.71 -5.45
CA GLU A 61 -1.63 -3.54 -4.51
C GLU A 61 -0.13 -3.57 -4.86
N PHE A 62 0.19 -3.78 -6.14
CA PHE A 62 1.58 -3.74 -6.61
C PHE A 62 2.16 -2.33 -6.54
N PHE A 63 1.38 -1.30 -6.87
CA PHE A 63 1.79 0.09 -6.77
C PHE A 63 2.15 0.45 -5.34
N ALA A 64 1.29 0.08 -4.38
CA ALA A 64 1.57 0.27 -2.96
C ALA A 64 2.83 -0.51 -2.54
N SER A 65 3.05 -1.70 -3.08
CA SER A 65 4.21 -2.55 -2.78
C SER A 65 5.54 -1.96 -3.25
N PHE A 66 5.62 -1.58 -4.52
CA PHE A 66 6.85 -1.03 -5.11
C PHE A 66 7.07 0.43 -4.71
N GLY A 67 5.99 1.22 -4.65
CA GLY A 67 6.02 2.57 -4.12
C GLY A 67 6.57 2.59 -2.71
N TYR A 68 6.13 1.65 -1.84
CA TYR A 68 6.65 1.56 -0.48
C TYR A 68 8.17 1.41 -0.44
N LEU A 69 8.77 0.50 -1.23
CA LEU A 69 10.21 0.28 -1.20
C LEU A 69 10.97 1.56 -1.57
N TYR A 70 10.54 2.25 -2.64
CA TYR A 70 11.14 3.51 -3.06
C TYR A 70 10.99 4.59 -1.98
N PHE A 71 9.77 4.81 -1.48
CA PHE A 71 9.52 5.83 -0.46
C PHE A 71 10.23 5.51 0.86
N SER A 72 10.36 4.25 1.23
CA SER A 72 11.11 3.83 2.42
C SER A 72 12.60 4.12 2.26
N ALA A 73 13.19 3.78 1.11
CA ALA A 73 14.58 4.12 0.78
C ALA A 73 14.81 5.63 0.80
N LEU A 74 13.92 6.41 0.18
CA LEU A 74 13.97 7.88 0.19
C LEU A 74 13.84 8.45 1.62
N THR A 75 12.91 7.92 2.40
CA THR A 75 12.67 8.31 3.79
C THR A 75 13.92 8.09 4.62
N ILE A 76 14.51 6.87 4.57
CA ILE A 76 15.75 6.55 5.29
C ILE A 76 16.93 7.39 4.77
N PHE A 77 17.01 7.65 3.47
CA PHE A 77 18.03 8.53 2.90
C PHE A 77 17.94 9.95 3.46
N LEU A 78 16.74 10.55 3.50
CA LEU A 78 16.54 11.87 4.10
C LEU A 78 16.89 11.87 5.59
N ALA A 79 16.54 10.80 6.31
CA ALA A 79 16.90 10.58 7.70
C ALA A 79 18.42 10.58 7.90
N TYR A 80 19.13 9.83 7.05
CA TYR A 80 20.59 9.75 7.04
C TYR A 80 21.21 11.12 6.77
N VAL A 81 20.76 11.83 5.72
CA VAL A 81 21.29 13.14 5.37
C VAL A 81 21.03 14.16 6.48
N GLY A 82 19.88 14.09 7.16
CA GLY A 82 19.58 14.90 8.34
C GLY A 82 20.64 14.81 9.42
N TYR A 83 21.20 13.62 9.65
CA TYR A 83 22.24 13.38 10.65
C TYR A 83 23.66 13.62 10.13
N ALA A 84 23.96 13.07 8.95
CA ALA A 84 25.31 13.08 8.42
C ALA A 84 25.69 14.45 7.84
N LYS A 85 24.72 15.22 7.31
CA LYS A 85 24.94 16.50 6.62
C LYS A 85 23.82 17.50 6.94
N PRO A 86 23.79 18.07 8.16
CA PRO A 86 22.73 18.99 8.60
C PRO A 86 22.62 20.27 7.76
N LEU A 87 23.69 20.70 7.08
CA LEU A 87 23.64 21.85 6.16
C LEU A 87 22.95 21.51 4.82
N LEU A 88 23.06 20.26 4.36
CA LEU A 88 22.44 19.81 3.11
C LEU A 88 20.95 19.47 3.31
N PHE A 89 20.58 19.02 4.51
CA PHE A 89 19.22 18.58 4.80
C PHE A 89 18.16 19.67 4.51
N PRO A 90 18.27 20.92 4.99
CA PRO A 90 17.31 21.99 4.67
C PRO A 90 17.18 22.25 3.17
N VAL A 91 18.26 22.08 2.40
CA VAL A 91 18.25 22.25 0.95
C VAL A 91 17.44 21.14 0.28
N LEU A 92 17.65 19.88 0.68
CA LEU A 92 16.90 18.74 0.15
C LEU A 92 15.44 18.73 0.62
N THR A 93 15.16 19.19 1.83
CA THR A 93 13.79 19.22 2.39
C THR A 93 13.02 20.49 2.04
N LYS A 94 13.54 21.36 1.16
CA LYS A 94 12.73 22.44 0.58
C LYS A 94 11.50 21.81 -0.08
N THR A 95 10.32 22.38 0.15
CA THR A 95 9.03 21.85 -0.32
C THR A 95 9.07 21.41 -1.79
N ARG A 96 9.64 22.25 -2.67
CA ARG A 96 9.80 21.94 -4.09
C ARG A 96 10.58 20.65 -4.35
N ASN A 97 11.70 20.44 -3.66
CA ASN A 97 12.56 19.28 -3.86
C ASN A 97 11.89 18.01 -3.31
N VAL A 98 11.22 18.11 -2.16
CA VAL A 98 10.43 17.00 -1.63
C VAL A 98 9.32 16.61 -2.61
N VAL A 99 8.55 17.58 -3.12
CA VAL A 99 7.51 17.32 -4.14
C VAL A 99 8.09 16.62 -5.36
N PHE A 100 9.24 17.07 -5.87
CA PHE A 100 9.90 16.40 -7.01
C PHE A 100 10.33 14.97 -6.69
N MET A 101 10.95 14.72 -5.54
CA MET A 101 11.36 13.37 -5.14
C MET A 101 10.17 12.43 -4.99
N PHE A 102 9.05 12.92 -4.45
CA PHE A 102 7.82 12.14 -4.32
C PHE A 102 7.13 11.91 -5.66
N ALA A 103 7.05 12.93 -6.53
CA ALA A 103 6.49 12.80 -7.87
C ALA A 103 7.28 11.78 -8.70
N PHE A 104 8.61 11.87 -8.68
CA PHE A 104 9.48 10.88 -9.31
C PHE A 104 9.24 9.48 -8.76
N GLY A 105 9.10 9.34 -7.44
CA GLY A 105 8.78 8.06 -6.81
C GLY A 105 7.47 7.45 -7.27
N HIS A 106 6.42 8.26 -7.43
CA HIS A 106 5.12 7.78 -7.93
C HIS A 106 5.21 7.36 -9.41
N ILE A 107 5.88 8.16 -10.24
CA ILE A 107 6.11 7.83 -11.66
C ILE A 107 6.90 6.51 -11.76
N TRP A 108 7.97 6.38 -10.99
CA TRP A 108 8.79 5.17 -10.97
C TRP A 108 8.01 3.95 -10.47
N ALA A 109 7.21 4.09 -9.42
CA ALA A 109 6.36 3.02 -8.92
C ALA A 109 5.35 2.56 -9.98
N SER A 110 4.73 3.48 -10.72
CA SER A 110 3.83 3.14 -11.84
C SER A 110 4.56 2.37 -12.94
N ILE A 111 5.76 2.84 -13.34
CA ILE A 111 6.59 2.14 -14.33
C ILE A 111 6.94 0.74 -13.82
N ALA A 112 7.39 0.62 -12.57
CA ALA A 112 7.76 -0.65 -11.95
C ALA A 112 6.61 -1.69 -11.96
N VAL A 113 5.38 -1.25 -11.70
CA VAL A 113 4.20 -2.13 -11.73
C VAL A 113 3.97 -2.66 -13.13
N VAL A 114 4.01 -1.79 -14.14
CA VAL A 114 3.82 -2.16 -15.55
C VAL A 114 4.93 -3.09 -16.02
N THR A 115 6.17 -2.90 -15.56
CA THR A 115 7.33 -3.67 -16.00
C THR A 115 7.53 -5.00 -15.27
N LEU A 116 7.13 -5.13 -13.99
CA LEU A 116 7.23 -6.39 -13.23
C LEU A 116 6.02 -7.31 -13.41
N PHE A 117 4.89 -6.78 -13.87
CA PHE A 117 3.69 -7.56 -14.16
C PHE A 117 3.20 -7.31 -15.60
N PRO A 118 4.08 -7.48 -16.60
CA PRO A 118 3.81 -7.02 -17.96
C PRO A 118 2.71 -7.83 -18.67
N ARG A 119 2.42 -9.04 -18.18
CA ARG A 119 1.38 -9.91 -18.77
C ARG A 119 -0.03 -9.62 -18.30
N ASN A 120 -0.19 -8.98 -17.14
CA ASN A 120 -1.53 -8.63 -16.65
C ASN A 120 -1.93 -7.23 -17.09
N ILE A 121 -0.97 -6.31 -17.28
CA ILE A 121 -1.28 -4.91 -17.57
C ILE A 121 -1.05 -4.60 -19.06
N PRO A 122 0.17 -4.59 -19.62
CA PRO A 122 0.39 -4.37 -21.06
C PRO A 122 -0.40 -5.27 -22.00
N VAL A 123 -0.42 -6.59 -21.79
CA VAL A 123 -1.15 -7.53 -22.67
C VAL A 123 -2.65 -7.23 -22.68
N VAL A 124 -3.19 -6.84 -21.53
CA VAL A 124 -4.62 -6.66 -21.32
C VAL A 124 -5.08 -5.23 -21.67
N PHE A 125 -4.45 -4.21 -21.09
CA PHE A 125 -4.80 -2.81 -21.29
C PHE A 125 -4.30 -2.24 -22.61
N LEU A 126 -3.10 -2.64 -23.04
CA LEU A 126 -2.49 -2.10 -24.26
C LEU A 126 -2.69 -3.02 -25.46
N GLY A 127 -3.40 -4.14 -25.29
CA GLY A 127 -3.62 -5.14 -26.33
C GLY A 127 -2.32 -5.73 -26.88
N MET A 128 -1.24 -5.71 -26.08
CA MET A 128 0.04 -6.24 -26.49
C MET A 128 -0.03 -7.76 -26.64
N SER A 129 0.73 -8.33 -27.58
CA SER A 129 0.76 -9.78 -27.76
C SER A 129 1.23 -10.47 -26.47
N ALA A 130 0.50 -11.53 -26.09
CA ALA A 130 0.87 -12.39 -24.98
C ALA A 130 2.19 -13.15 -25.22
N ASP A 131 2.75 -13.13 -26.42
CA ASP A 131 4.05 -13.77 -26.71
C ASP A 131 5.25 -12.83 -26.62
N ILE A 132 5.03 -11.54 -26.33
CA ILE A 132 6.14 -10.61 -26.11
C ILE A 132 7.01 -11.09 -24.94
N ASP A 133 8.32 -11.02 -25.15
CA ASP A 133 9.32 -11.35 -24.16
C ASP A 133 9.63 -10.12 -23.29
N PHE A 134 9.26 -10.20 -22.00
CA PHE A 134 9.53 -9.14 -21.04
C PHE A 134 10.72 -9.43 -20.12
N SER A 135 11.45 -10.52 -20.37
CA SER A 135 12.52 -11.03 -19.51
C SER A 135 13.57 -9.97 -19.20
N SER A 136 14.10 -9.29 -20.24
CA SER A 136 15.14 -8.27 -20.08
C SER A 136 14.69 -7.12 -19.18
N VAL A 137 13.43 -6.67 -19.33
CA VAL A 137 12.87 -5.58 -18.55
C VAL A 137 12.66 -6.01 -17.09
N MET A 138 12.11 -7.21 -16.87
CA MET A 138 11.91 -7.75 -15.53
C MET A 138 13.25 -7.98 -14.79
N ILE A 139 14.27 -8.49 -15.48
CA ILE A 139 15.62 -8.67 -14.92
C ILE A 139 16.18 -7.33 -14.42
N VAL A 140 16.17 -6.30 -15.28
CA VAL A 140 16.65 -4.96 -14.91
C VAL A 140 15.89 -4.43 -13.70
N GLN A 141 14.57 -4.59 -13.69
CA GLN A 141 13.73 -4.09 -12.61
C GLN A 141 13.98 -4.82 -11.28
N VAL A 142 14.18 -6.15 -11.30
CA VAL A 142 14.56 -6.92 -10.11
C VAL A 142 15.91 -6.47 -9.57
N PHE A 143 16.91 -6.22 -10.42
CA PHE A 143 18.19 -5.67 -9.98
C PHE A 143 18.04 -4.30 -9.33
N ILE A 144 17.21 -3.42 -9.88
CA ILE A 144 16.94 -2.11 -9.27
C ILE A 144 16.26 -2.27 -7.90
N VAL A 145 15.28 -3.17 -7.78
CA VAL A 145 14.58 -3.45 -6.52
C VAL A 145 15.55 -3.99 -5.46
N ILE A 146 16.40 -4.95 -5.81
CA ILE A 146 17.43 -5.50 -4.91
C ILE A 146 18.41 -4.40 -4.51
N PHE A 147 18.89 -3.61 -5.47
CA PHE A 147 19.80 -2.51 -5.21
C PHE A 147 19.19 -1.47 -4.25
N LEU A 148 17.96 -1.03 -4.50
CA LEU A 148 17.25 -0.08 -3.64
C LEU A 148 17.07 -0.63 -2.23
N TYR A 149 16.73 -1.92 -2.10
CA TYR A 149 16.62 -2.58 -0.81
C TYR A 149 17.96 -2.62 -0.06
N MET A 150 19.04 -3.01 -0.74
CA MET A 150 20.38 -3.04 -0.14
C MET A 150 20.85 -1.64 0.26
N ALA A 151 20.65 -0.63 -0.60
CA ALA A 151 20.96 0.76 -0.30
C ALA A 151 20.17 1.25 0.92
N MET A 152 18.88 0.92 1.01
CA MET A 152 18.04 1.23 2.15
C MET A 152 18.57 0.60 3.44
N VAL A 153 18.94 -0.69 3.43
CA VAL A 153 19.51 -1.39 4.61
C VAL A 153 20.83 -0.75 5.04
N VAL A 154 21.74 -0.47 4.09
CA VAL A 154 23.02 0.19 4.37
C VAL A 154 22.79 1.57 4.99
N LEU A 155 21.93 2.40 4.39
CA LEU A 155 21.61 3.73 4.91
C LEU A 155 20.93 3.66 6.28
N PHE A 156 20.11 2.65 6.52
CA PHE A 156 19.46 2.42 7.81
C PHE A 156 20.51 2.14 8.91
N VAL A 157 21.47 1.24 8.65
CA VAL A 157 22.58 0.95 9.57
C VAL A 157 23.45 2.19 9.80
N LEU A 158 23.82 2.90 8.73
CA LEU A 158 24.61 4.13 8.83
C LEU A 158 23.90 5.21 9.64
N THR A 159 22.58 5.34 9.49
CA THR A 159 21.75 6.26 10.27
C THR A 159 21.80 5.92 11.76
N ILE A 160 21.70 4.64 12.13
CA ILE A 160 21.82 4.20 13.53
C ILE A 160 23.21 4.52 14.08
N VAL A 161 24.27 4.21 13.34
CA VAL A 161 25.65 4.47 13.75
C VAL A 161 25.87 5.97 13.97
N LYS A 162 25.47 6.81 13.02
CA LYS A 162 25.62 8.27 13.12
C LYS A 162 24.81 8.86 14.27
N MET A 163 23.60 8.35 14.50
CA MET A 163 22.79 8.78 15.64
C MET A 163 23.44 8.41 16.98
N ARG A 164 24.04 7.22 17.10
CA ARG A 164 24.78 6.82 18.31
C ARG A 164 26.01 7.71 18.53
N GLN A 165 26.80 7.96 17.48
CA GLN A 165 27.97 8.85 17.56
C GLN A 165 27.57 10.27 17.99
N HIS A 166 26.49 10.80 17.43
CA HIS A 166 26.00 12.14 17.79
C HIS A 166 25.48 12.20 19.23
N ALA A 167 24.84 11.14 19.73
CA ALA A 167 24.36 11.08 21.11
C ALA A 167 25.50 11.13 22.16
N VAL A 168 26.70 10.64 21.80
CA VAL A 168 27.88 10.69 22.68
C VAL A 168 28.55 12.07 22.64
N ASN A 169 28.57 12.72 21.47
CA ASN A 169 29.34 13.94 21.26
C ASN A 169 28.59 15.25 21.60
N VAL A 170 27.27 15.23 21.78
CA VAL A 170 26.49 16.45 22.08
C VAL A 170 26.32 16.62 23.60
N ILE A 171 27.24 17.37 24.20
CA ILE A 171 27.19 17.78 25.62
C ILE A 171 26.55 19.18 25.80
N GLY A 172 26.27 19.94 24.73
CA GLY A 172 25.97 21.38 24.86
C GLY A 172 24.54 21.89 24.55
N ASN A 173 23.74 21.24 23.69
CA ASN A 173 22.44 21.79 23.23
C ASN A 173 21.31 20.76 23.36
N ALA A 174 20.78 20.62 24.58
CA ALA A 174 19.91 19.50 24.95
C ALA A 174 18.50 19.51 24.31
N SER A 175 17.87 20.68 24.11
CA SER A 175 16.43 20.72 23.74
C SER A 175 16.17 20.39 22.26
N VAL A 176 16.85 21.07 21.33
CA VAL A 176 16.69 20.88 19.87
C VAL A 176 17.19 19.50 19.45
N SER A 177 18.32 19.06 20.02
CA SER A 177 18.87 17.72 19.80
C SER A 177 17.91 16.63 20.28
N ALA A 178 17.25 16.81 21.42
CA ALA A 178 16.29 15.83 21.95
C ALA A 178 15.00 15.70 21.13
N VAL A 179 14.50 16.79 20.53
CA VAL A 179 13.33 16.74 19.64
C VAL A 179 13.69 16.02 18.34
N HIS A 180 14.80 16.39 17.71
CA HIS A 180 15.26 15.77 16.47
C HIS A 180 15.55 14.26 16.65
N ARG A 181 16.17 13.89 17.78
CA ARG A 181 16.40 12.50 18.17
C ARG A 181 15.12 11.70 18.35
N ARG A 182 14.08 12.29 18.94
CA ARG A 182 12.77 11.63 19.11
C ARG A 182 12.11 11.36 17.76
N VAL A 183 12.08 12.35 16.86
CA VAL A 183 11.52 12.19 15.51
C VAL A 183 12.24 11.08 14.74
N LEU A 184 13.58 11.05 14.78
CA LEU A 184 14.34 10.02 14.08
C LEU A 184 14.15 8.62 14.68
N LYS A 185 14.12 8.50 16.02
CA LYS A 185 13.85 7.23 16.67
C LYS A 185 12.48 6.67 16.25
N SER A 186 11.46 7.52 16.21
CA SER A 186 10.14 7.17 15.68
C SER A 186 10.20 6.72 14.22
N MET A 187 10.95 7.43 13.39
CA MET A 187 11.14 7.11 11.98
C MET A 187 11.82 5.75 11.76
N LEU A 188 12.84 5.41 12.56
CA LEU A 188 13.48 4.09 12.50
C LEU A 188 12.52 2.98 12.92
N ILE A 189 11.75 3.19 14.00
CA ILE A 189 10.73 2.22 14.45
C ILE A 189 9.69 2.01 13.33
N TYR A 190 9.22 3.11 12.72
CA TYR A 190 8.29 3.07 11.61
C TYR A 190 8.83 2.26 10.42
N CYS A 191 10.10 2.48 10.05
CA CYS A 191 10.70 1.81 8.89
C CYS A 191 11.13 0.37 9.17
N THR A 192 11.36 -0.07 10.42
CA THR A 192 11.97 -1.38 10.69
C THR A 192 11.09 -2.54 10.23
N LEU A 193 9.88 -2.65 10.79
CA LEU A 193 9.03 -3.82 10.58
C LEU A 193 8.56 -3.96 9.11
N PRO A 194 8.10 -2.91 8.42
CA PRO A 194 7.64 -3.09 7.06
C PRO A 194 8.78 -3.23 6.04
N ASN A 195 10.01 -2.81 6.37
CA ASN A 195 11.21 -3.15 5.58
C ASN A 195 11.63 -4.62 5.73
N VAL A 196 11.39 -5.24 6.90
CA VAL A 196 11.57 -6.70 7.05
C VAL A 196 10.62 -7.43 6.11
N PHE A 197 9.34 -7.05 6.10
CA PHE A 197 8.36 -7.64 5.16
C PHE A 197 8.70 -7.36 3.69
N ALA A 198 9.24 -6.18 3.37
CA ALA A 198 9.74 -5.91 2.02
C ALA A 198 10.87 -6.86 1.62
N GLY A 199 11.77 -7.20 2.54
CA GLY A 199 12.83 -8.19 2.32
C GLY A 199 12.28 -9.60 2.07
N ILE A 200 11.27 -10.01 2.84
CA ILE A 200 10.59 -11.31 2.68
C ILE A 200 9.89 -11.43 1.32
N ALA A 201 9.48 -10.32 0.71
CA ALA A 201 8.85 -10.30 -0.62
C ALA A 201 9.85 -10.39 -1.79
N LEU A 202 11.15 -10.13 -1.58
CA LEU A 202 12.15 -10.14 -2.65
C LEU A 202 12.26 -11.48 -3.40
N PRO A 203 12.27 -12.65 -2.73
CA PRO A 203 12.31 -13.95 -3.41
C PRO A 203 11.17 -14.14 -4.41
N THR A 204 9.97 -13.61 -4.13
CA THR A 204 8.84 -13.70 -5.06
C THR A 204 9.12 -12.93 -6.34
N TYR A 205 9.71 -11.73 -6.27
CA TYR A 205 10.05 -10.96 -7.48
C TYR A 205 11.11 -11.66 -8.34
N ILE A 206 12.11 -12.25 -7.67
CA ILE A 206 13.15 -13.05 -8.34
C ILE A 206 12.52 -14.25 -9.03
N TYR A 207 11.68 -15.00 -8.32
CA TYR A 207 11.01 -16.19 -8.86
C TYR A 207 10.10 -15.86 -10.06
N SER A 208 9.27 -14.82 -9.97
CA SER A 208 8.44 -14.37 -11.10
C SER A 208 9.26 -14.02 -12.33
N THR A 209 10.45 -13.42 -12.13
CA THR A 209 11.37 -13.11 -13.22
C THR A 209 11.99 -14.36 -13.82
N ILE A 210 12.37 -15.35 -12.99
CA ILE A 210 12.87 -16.65 -13.46
C ILE A 210 11.82 -17.36 -14.32
N LEU A 211 10.54 -17.32 -13.92
CA LEU A 211 9.45 -17.89 -14.71
C LEU A 211 9.30 -17.24 -16.08
N GLU A 212 9.42 -15.91 -16.14
CA GLU A 212 9.38 -15.15 -17.41
C GLU A 212 10.56 -15.52 -18.31
N VAL A 213 11.78 -15.51 -17.75
CA VAL A 213 13.04 -15.83 -18.45
C VAL A 213 12.99 -17.22 -19.07
N ASN A 214 12.49 -18.20 -18.32
CA ASN A 214 12.35 -19.57 -18.80
C ASN A 214 11.16 -19.76 -19.76
N GLY A 215 10.36 -18.72 -20.00
CA GLY A 215 9.22 -18.75 -20.92
C GLY A 215 7.97 -19.45 -20.40
N PHE A 216 7.93 -19.87 -19.13
CA PHE A 216 6.75 -20.54 -18.55
C PHE A 216 5.48 -19.67 -18.58
N THR A 217 5.64 -18.36 -18.72
CA THR A 217 4.54 -17.39 -18.79
C THR A 217 4.07 -17.09 -20.22
N ARG A 218 4.81 -17.54 -21.26
CA ARG A 218 4.53 -17.33 -22.68
C ARG A 218 3.68 -18.46 -23.26
N PRO A 219 2.50 -18.18 -23.84
CA PRO A 219 1.64 -19.22 -24.43
C PRO A 219 2.35 -20.07 -25.49
N SER A 220 3.18 -19.46 -26.34
CA SER A 220 3.96 -20.14 -27.39
C SER A 220 4.94 -21.21 -26.91
N HIS A 221 5.33 -21.21 -25.63
CA HIS A 221 6.25 -22.21 -25.07
C HIS A 221 5.54 -23.47 -24.56
N TRP A 222 4.21 -23.48 -24.56
CA TRP A 222 3.40 -24.62 -24.16
C TRP A 222 2.86 -25.34 -25.39
N ALA A 223 2.70 -26.67 -25.32
CA ALA A 223 2.13 -27.41 -26.45
C ALA A 223 0.66 -27.00 -26.69
N ASN A 224 -0.06 -26.62 -25.64
CA ASN A 224 -1.42 -26.08 -25.72
C ASN A 224 -1.83 -25.31 -24.44
N THR A 225 -2.96 -24.60 -24.52
CA THR A 225 -3.47 -23.79 -23.41
C THR A 225 -3.99 -24.61 -22.21
N ALA A 226 -4.30 -25.90 -22.41
CA ALA A 226 -4.74 -26.79 -21.35
C ALA A 226 -3.55 -27.21 -20.47
N GLU A 227 -2.40 -27.50 -21.08
CA GLU A 227 -1.16 -27.80 -20.39
C GLU A 227 -0.67 -26.61 -19.56
N MET A 228 -0.66 -25.41 -20.13
CA MET A 228 -0.33 -24.19 -19.39
C MET A 228 -1.24 -23.98 -18.17
N ARG A 229 -2.55 -24.22 -18.33
CA ARG A 229 -3.53 -24.12 -17.23
C ARG A 229 -3.33 -25.19 -16.18
N ALA A 230 -3.03 -26.43 -16.59
CA ALA A 230 -2.70 -27.53 -15.71
C ALA A 230 -1.42 -27.23 -14.92
N TRP A 231 -0.39 -26.68 -15.55
CA TRP A 231 0.81 -26.23 -14.86
C TRP A 231 0.49 -25.12 -13.85
N LYS A 232 -0.24 -24.06 -14.24
CA LYS A 232 -0.64 -23.00 -13.29
C LYS A 232 -1.45 -23.53 -12.10
N SER A 233 -2.24 -24.59 -12.29
CA SER A 233 -3.02 -25.20 -11.22
C SER A 233 -2.22 -26.21 -10.37
N THR A 234 -1.12 -26.74 -10.88
CA THR A 234 -0.27 -27.74 -10.20
C THR A 234 1.08 -27.22 -9.75
N ASP A 235 1.46 -25.99 -10.10
CA ASP A 235 2.75 -25.41 -9.74
C ASP A 235 2.86 -25.21 -8.22
N TYR A 236 3.39 -26.25 -7.57
CA TYR A 236 3.62 -26.34 -6.14
C TYR A 236 4.79 -25.47 -5.68
N LEU A 237 5.69 -25.07 -6.58
CA LEU A 237 6.84 -24.24 -6.24
C LEU A 237 6.46 -22.76 -6.19
N SER A 238 5.62 -22.29 -7.12
CA SER A 238 5.13 -20.90 -7.06
C SER A 238 4.14 -20.66 -5.93
N ARG A 239 3.31 -21.64 -5.57
CA ARG A 239 2.23 -21.46 -4.58
C ARG A 239 2.69 -20.97 -3.21
N PRO A 240 3.75 -21.52 -2.59
CA PRO A 240 4.30 -20.99 -1.34
C PRO A 240 4.81 -19.56 -1.49
N PHE A 241 5.57 -19.24 -2.55
CA PHE A 241 6.13 -17.90 -2.75
C PHE A 241 5.08 -16.85 -3.13
N ALA A 242 4.09 -17.22 -3.94
CA ALA A 242 2.95 -16.39 -4.28
C ALA A 242 2.06 -16.19 -3.05
N GLY A 243 1.73 -17.27 -2.33
CA GLY A 243 0.97 -17.21 -1.08
C GLY A 243 1.67 -16.37 -0.01
N LEU A 244 2.98 -16.48 0.11
CA LEU A 244 3.81 -15.64 0.98
C LEU A 244 3.75 -14.19 0.52
N SER A 245 3.89 -13.90 -0.77
CA SER A 245 3.83 -12.53 -1.31
C SER A 245 2.48 -11.86 -1.05
N TYR A 246 1.37 -12.55 -1.33
CA TYR A 246 0.03 -12.02 -1.08
C TYR A 246 -0.23 -11.82 0.42
N SER A 247 0.16 -12.80 1.25
CA SER A 247 -0.01 -12.71 2.70
C SER A 247 0.86 -11.59 3.29
N THR A 248 2.12 -11.48 2.85
CA THR A 248 3.04 -10.44 3.31
C THR A 248 2.63 -9.06 2.81
N GLY A 249 1.99 -8.93 1.64
CA GLY A 249 1.43 -7.67 1.16
C GLY A 249 0.43 -7.08 2.15
N ASN A 250 -0.59 -7.85 2.53
CA ASN A 250 -1.60 -7.45 3.49
C ASN A 250 -1.03 -7.24 4.90
N ILE A 251 -0.19 -8.16 5.37
CA ILE A 251 0.46 -8.03 6.68
C ILE A 251 1.36 -6.79 6.72
N ARG A 252 2.05 -6.46 5.62
CA ARG A 252 2.90 -5.27 5.54
C ARG A 252 2.07 -3.99 5.54
N LEU A 253 0.94 -3.94 4.83
CA LEU A 253 0.03 -2.80 4.88
C LEU A 253 -0.49 -2.60 6.32
N LEU A 254 -0.87 -3.69 6.98
CA LEU A 254 -1.29 -3.66 8.39
C LEU A 254 -0.16 -3.16 9.29
N ALA A 255 1.04 -3.72 9.13
CA ALA A 255 2.24 -3.33 9.87
C ALA A 255 2.58 -1.86 9.64
N ASN A 256 2.47 -1.33 8.41
CA ASN A 256 2.65 0.08 8.10
C ASN A 256 1.69 0.96 8.89
N VAL A 257 0.40 0.62 8.91
CA VAL A 257 -0.61 1.39 9.65
C VAL A 257 -0.32 1.37 11.16
N PHE A 258 -0.09 0.19 11.75
CA PHE A 258 0.19 0.08 13.18
C PHE A 258 1.51 0.75 13.57
N THR A 259 2.57 0.58 12.79
CA THR A 259 3.85 1.22 13.08
C THR A 259 3.77 2.74 12.92
N ALA A 260 2.99 3.27 11.97
CA ALA A 260 2.75 4.71 11.87
C ALA A 260 2.07 5.25 13.14
N LEU A 261 1.05 4.54 13.64
CA LEU A 261 0.35 4.88 14.88
C LEU A 261 1.29 4.80 16.10
N ILE A 262 2.17 3.81 16.17
CA ILE A 262 3.13 3.67 17.28
C ILE A 262 4.25 4.71 17.19
N ALA A 263 4.72 5.03 16.00
CA ALA A 263 5.84 5.93 15.80
C ALA A 263 5.46 7.41 15.99
N PHE A 264 4.34 7.84 15.42
CA PHE A 264 4.00 9.25 15.32
C PHE A 264 2.89 9.66 16.28
N HIS A 265 3.25 10.53 17.24
CA HIS A 265 2.30 11.06 18.21
C HIS A 265 1.12 11.78 17.54
N ASP A 266 1.38 12.57 16.50
CA ASP A 266 0.35 13.36 15.82
C ASP A 266 -0.68 12.47 15.12
N TYR A 267 -0.26 11.34 14.56
CA TYR A 267 -1.16 10.32 14.02
C TYR A 267 -2.05 9.71 15.12
N ARG A 268 -1.51 9.43 16.31
CA ARG A 268 -2.34 8.93 17.44
C ARG A 268 -3.38 9.95 17.87
N VAL A 269 -3.00 11.21 18.00
CA VAL A 269 -3.91 12.29 18.38
C VAL A 269 -5.00 12.48 17.32
N ALA A 270 -4.62 12.50 16.05
CA ALA A 270 -5.56 12.60 14.93
C ALA A 270 -6.52 11.41 14.89
N MET A 271 -6.02 10.17 15.04
CA MET A 271 -6.85 8.97 15.06
C MET A 271 -7.80 8.97 16.26
N LYS A 272 -7.35 9.36 17.46
CA LYS A 272 -8.20 9.50 18.65
C LYS A 272 -9.32 10.51 18.42
N LYS A 273 -9.00 11.65 17.79
CA LYS A 273 -9.97 12.69 17.44
C LYS A 273 -10.99 12.20 16.40
N GLY A 274 -10.53 11.50 15.36
CA GLY A 274 -11.38 10.89 14.34
C GLY A 274 -12.30 9.82 14.91
N LEU A 275 -11.75 8.87 15.66
CA LEU A 275 -12.51 7.81 16.32
C LEU A 275 -13.56 8.39 17.27
N ARG A 276 -13.20 9.39 18.08
CA ARG A 276 -14.17 10.09 18.95
C ARG A 276 -15.30 10.73 18.13
N ARG A 277 -14.99 11.34 16.98
CA ARG A 277 -16.02 11.94 16.10
C ARG A 277 -16.97 10.92 15.47
N ILE A 278 -16.56 9.67 15.28
CA ILE A 278 -17.40 8.61 14.69
C ILE A 278 -18.16 7.86 15.79
N VAL A 279 -17.45 7.43 16.83
CA VAL A 279 -17.99 6.59 17.89
C VAL A 279 -19.01 7.35 18.75
N VAL A 280 -18.77 8.64 19.07
CA VAL A 280 -19.69 9.41 19.92
C VAL A 280 -21.09 9.56 19.28
N PRO A 281 -21.24 9.95 18.01
CA PRO A 281 -22.55 9.97 17.35
C PRO A 281 -23.23 8.60 17.31
N ILE A 282 -22.49 7.53 17.03
CA ILE A 282 -23.04 6.16 16.98
C ILE A 282 -23.56 5.74 18.36
N LEU A 283 -22.77 5.93 19.41
CA LEU A 283 -23.18 5.64 20.79
C LEU A 283 -24.40 6.46 21.22
N ASN A 284 -24.42 7.75 20.84
CA ASN A 284 -25.56 8.63 21.10
C ASN A 284 -26.81 8.18 20.34
N ALA A 285 -26.68 7.77 19.07
CA ALA A 285 -27.77 7.30 18.23
C ALA A 285 -28.34 5.96 18.71
N MET A 286 -27.48 5.06 19.21
CA MET A 286 -27.89 3.79 19.82
C MET A 286 -28.59 3.97 21.18
N LYS A 287 -28.80 5.21 21.65
CA LYS A 287 -29.38 5.52 22.97
C LYS A 287 -28.74 4.70 24.11
N ILE A 288 -27.46 4.33 23.97
CA ILE A 288 -26.67 3.74 25.06
C ILE A 288 -26.30 4.91 25.98
N SER A 289 -27.32 5.32 26.73
CA SER A 289 -27.39 6.12 27.94
C SER A 289 -26.34 7.21 28.20
N LYS A 290 -26.88 8.41 28.47
CA LYS A 290 -26.25 9.56 29.14
C LYS A 290 -25.49 9.23 30.45
N HIS A 291 -25.57 8.00 30.99
CA HIS A 291 -24.84 7.58 32.19
C HIS A 291 -23.49 6.88 31.96
N ASN A 292 -23.10 6.51 30.73
CA ASN A 292 -21.85 5.75 30.48
C ASN A 292 -20.75 6.49 29.70
N THR A 293 -20.90 7.80 29.44
CA THR A 293 -19.88 8.60 28.74
C THR A 293 -18.54 8.68 29.49
N SER A 294 -18.53 8.49 30.80
CA SER A 294 -17.32 8.35 31.61
C SER A 294 -16.53 7.07 31.28
N ILE A 295 -17.21 5.97 30.95
CA ILE A 295 -16.60 4.67 30.65
C ILE A 295 -15.83 4.69 29.31
N VAL A 296 -16.35 5.39 28.30
CA VAL A 296 -15.69 5.50 26.98
C VAL A 296 -14.40 6.32 27.06
N THR A 297 -14.34 7.29 27.98
CA THR A 297 -13.10 8.04 28.25
C THR A 297 -12.06 7.14 28.93
N PHE A 298 -12.51 6.24 29.82
CA PHE A 298 -11.66 5.29 30.54
C PHE A 298 -11.11 4.12 29.71
N TYR A 299 -11.76 3.68 28.64
CA TYR A 299 -11.25 2.57 27.81
C TYR A 299 -10.29 3.02 26.70
N VAL A 300 -10.38 4.27 26.26
CA VAL A 300 -9.51 4.80 25.18
C VAL A 300 -8.18 5.34 25.73
N ASP A 301 -8.11 5.74 27.00
CA ASP A 301 -6.89 6.30 27.61
C ASP A 301 -5.79 5.27 28.00
N PRO A 302 -6.07 4.09 28.60
CA PRO A 302 -5.02 3.21 29.09
C PRO A 302 -4.24 2.48 27.97
N LEU A 303 -4.84 2.27 26.80
CA LEU A 303 -4.18 1.65 25.63
C LEU A 303 -3.13 2.56 24.95
N PHE A 304 -3.11 3.85 25.27
CA PHE A 304 -2.23 4.84 24.63
C PHE A 304 -1.42 5.69 25.62
N HIS A 305 -1.42 5.33 26.91
CA HIS A 305 -0.68 6.06 27.94
C HIS A 305 0.81 5.73 27.90
N ILE A 306 1.52 6.23 26.89
CA ILE A 306 2.98 6.42 26.98
C ILE A 306 3.17 7.71 27.78
N PRO A 307 3.95 7.72 28.88
CA PRO A 307 4.12 8.90 29.71
C PRO A 307 4.65 10.06 28.87
N SER A 308 3.79 11.02 28.56
CA SER A 308 4.23 12.29 28.01
C SER A 308 4.95 13.00 29.15
N SER A 309 6.27 13.09 29.07
CA SER A 309 7.04 13.98 29.92
C SER A 309 6.59 15.41 29.60
N ARG A 310 5.55 15.89 30.30
CA ARG A 310 5.20 17.31 30.33
C ARG A 310 6.41 18.03 30.89
N THR A 311 7.21 18.60 30.01
CA THR A 311 8.12 19.68 30.36
C THR A 311 7.24 20.83 30.82
N HIS A 312 7.15 21.02 32.13
CA HIS A 312 6.70 22.26 32.74
C HIS A 312 7.59 23.38 32.22
N VAL A 313 7.12 24.11 31.21
CA VAL A 313 7.65 25.44 30.89
C VAL A 313 7.20 26.32 32.04
N ARG A 314 8.09 26.56 33.01
CA ARG A 314 7.91 27.65 33.97
C ARG A 314 8.08 28.94 33.18
N ASP A 315 7.00 29.71 33.08
CA ASP A 315 7.05 31.12 32.71
C ASP A 315 7.88 31.86 33.77
N ALA A 316 9.16 32.03 33.50
CA ALA A 316 9.98 33.00 34.22
C ALA A 316 9.63 34.39 33.67
N ARG A 317 8.70 35.09 34.34
CA ARG A 317 8.64 36.55 34.25
C ARG A 317 9.81 37.10 35.07
N CYS A 318 10.80 37.64 34.39
CA CYS A 318 11.76 38.54 35.04
C CYS A 318 11.08 39.90 35.22
N GLY A 319 11.06 40.37 36.47
CA GLY A 319 11.11 41.80 36.77
C GLY A 319 12.55 42.28 36.80
#